data_AF-A0A1Y3B250-F1
#
_entry.id   AF-A0A1Y3B250-F1
#
_cell.length_a   1.000
_cell.length_b   1.000
_cell.length_c   1.000
_cell.angle_alpha   90.00
_cell.angle_beta   90.00
_cell.angle_gamma   90.00
#
_symmetry.space_group_name_H-M   'P 1'
#
loop_
_entity.id
_entity.type
_entity.pdbx_description
1 polymer ?
#
loop_
_entity_poly.entity_id
_entity_poly.type
_entity_poly.pdbx_seq_one_letter_code
_entity_poly.pdbx_strand_id
1 'polypeptide(L)'
;MATHTGTHMDAPNHFGGKDKWSIADIPLENLIEPARWLVKKEIVGVGIDGPSIDCGQCNDYMSHVILNENNIYILENLDQSIFKLDPIGATLTVLPMRLTDSSGCPVRPIAQFSHNHHSMNDGHSATTKSSSLILMTTIFIIFSITRWLLFL
;
A
#
# COMPACT_ATOMS: atom_id res chain seq x y z
N MET A 1 34.81 8.68 18.06
CA MET A 1 35.00 7.92 16.81
C MET A 1 33.76 8.13 15.96
N ALA A 2 33.86 8.97 14.93
CA ALA A 2 32.82 9.13 13.94
C ALA A 2 33.53 9.03 12.59
N THR A 3 33.25 8.00 11.80
CA THR A 3 33.87 7.84 10.48
C THR A 3 32.86 7.62 9.35
N HIS A 4 31.57 7.87 9.61
CA HIS A 4 30.53 7.90 8.58
C HIS A 4 29.65 9.14 8.76
N THR A 5 30.25 10.33 8.70
CA THR A 5 29.49 11.59 8.64
C THR A 5 29.13 11.89 7.20
N GLY A 6 27.86 11.75 6.84
CA GLY A 6 27.32 12.04 5.50
C GLY A 6 26.90 10.79 4.71
N THR A 7 26.11 11.02 3.66
CA THR A 7 25.73 9.98 2.69
C THR A 7 26.99 9.51 1.94
N HIS A 8 27.29 8.22 2.03
CA HIS A 8 28.41 7.59 1.34
C HIS A 8 27.99 6.23 0.77
N MET A 9 28.76 5.74 -0.20
CA MET A 9 28.53 4.46 -0.89
C MET A 9 29.79 3.61 -0.79
N ASP A 10 29.63 2.35 -0.38
CA ASP A 10 30.70 1.36 -0.38
C ASP A 10 30.68 0.54 -1.68
N ALA A 11 31.86 0.31 -2.27
CA ALA A 11 31.99 -0.63 -3.38
C ALA A 11 31.88 -2.08 -2.91
N PRO A 12 31.46 -3.00 -3.79
CA PRO A 12 31.60 -4.43 -3.57
C PRO A 12 33.02 -4.88 -3.17
N ASN A 13 34.06 -4.23 -3.70
CA ASN A 13 35.45 -4.54 -3.35
C ASN A 13 35.88 -4.03 -1.96
N HIS A 14 35.06 -3.26 -1.24
CA HIS A 14 35.37 -2.77 0.11
C HIS A 14 35.64 -3.94 1.07
N PHE A 15 34.88 -5.04 0.93
CA PHE A 15 35.11 -6.30 1.66
C PHE A 15 35.21 -7.53 0.76
N GLY A 16 34.82 -7.43 -0.51
CA GLY A 16 34.69 -8.58 -1.42
C GLY A 16 35.98 -9.04 -2.10
N GLY A 17 37.10 -8.32 -1.95
CA GLY A 17 38.36 -8.62 -2.62
C GLY A 17 38.56 -7.84 -3.92
N LYS A 18 39.80 -7.86 -4.46
CA LYS A 18 40.20 -7.09 -5.65
C LYS A 18 39.56 -7.57 -6.96
N ASP A 19 38.94 -8.74 -6.96
CA ASP A 19 38.19 -9.31 -8.07
C ASP A 19 36.76 -8.77 -8.20
N LYS A 20 36.29 -7.99 -7.22
CA LYS A 20 34.98 -7.32 -7.25
C LYS A 20 35.09 -5.90 -7.80
N TRP A 21 33.95 -5.36 -8.22
CA TRP A 21 33.86 -3.99 -8.72
C TRP A 21 34.37 -2.97 -7.70
N SER A 22 35.25 -2.08 -8.14
CA SER A 22 35.48 -0.79 -7.50
C SER A 22 34.34 0.17 -7.79
N ILE A 23 34.32 1.35 -7.13
CA ILE A 23 33.33 2.42 -7.43
C ILE A 23 33.24 2.69 -8.93
N ALA A 24 34.38 2.74 -9.63
CA ALA A 24 34.44 3.08 -11.05
C ALA A 24 33.96 1.94 -11.97
N ASP A 25 33.95 0.71 -11.47
CA ASP A 25 33.55 -0.48 -12.25
C ASP A 25 32.07 -0.80 -12.09
N ILE A 26 31.36 -0.13 -11.17
CA ILE A 26 29.92 -0.34 -11.01
C ILE A 26 29.24 0.16 -12.29
N PRO A 27 28.59 -0.74 -13.06
CA PRO A 27 27.90 -0.32 -14.27
C PRO A 27 26.84 0.71 -13.91
N LEU A 28 26.78 1.79 -14.68
CA LEU A 28 25.92 2.92 -14.37
C LEU A 28 24.44 2.49 -14.29
N GLU A 29 24.03 1.55 -15.12
CA GLU A 29 22.70 0.93 -15.08
C GLU A 29 22.37 0.28 -13.72
N ASN A 30 23.37 -0.19 -12.97
CA ASN A 30 23.17 -0.76 -11.63
C ASN A 30 22.98 0.32 -10.56
N LEU A 31 23.37 1.56 -10.86
CA LEU A 31 23.15 2.74 -10.01
C LEU A 31 21.88 3.49 -10.39
N ILE A 32 21.40 3.33 -11.63
CA ILE A 32 20.38 4.19 -12.23
C ILE A 32 19.06 3.46 -12.52
N GLU A 33 19.00 2.13 -12.49
CA GLU A 33 17.79 1.41 -12.91
C GLU A 33 16.96 0.72 -11.80
N PRO A 34 16.60 1.38 -10.68
CA PRO A 34 15.62 0.83 -9.73
C PRO A 34 14.32 0.39 -10.39
N ALA A 35 13.85 1.13 -11.40
CA ALA A 35 12.65 0.79 -12.15
C ALA A 35 12.76 -0.59 -12.85
N ARG A 36 13.87 -0.89 -13.53
CA ARG A 36 14.07 -2.21 -14.16
C ARG A 36 14.19 -3.33 -13.14
N TRP A 37 14.78 -3.04 -11.97
CA TRP A 37 14.82 -4.02 -10.89
C TRP A 37 13.42 -4.33 -10.37
N LEU A 38 12.57 -3.31 -10.20
CA LEU A 38 11.16 -3.47 -9.78
C LEU A 38 10.34 -4.25 -10.82
N VAL A 39 10.55 -4.02 -12.13
CA VAL A 39 9.93 -4.82 -13.20
C VAL A 39 10.23 -6.31 -13.03
N LYS A 40 11.50 -6.66 -12.75
CA LYS A 40 11.91 -8.05 -12.51
C LYS A 40 11.30 -8.67 -11.25
N LYS A 41 10.72 -7.88 -10.35
CA LYS A 41 10.02 -8.35 -9.14
C LYS A 41 8.55 -8.67 -9.40
N GLU A 42 8.06 -8.47 -10.62
CA GLU A 42 6.68 -8.78 -11.01
C GLU A 42 5.64 -8.11 -10.08
N ILE A 43 5.96 -6.90 -9.62
CA ILE A 43 5.05 -6.11 -8.80
C ILE A 43 3.91 -5.54 -9.66
N VAL A 44 2.78 -5.24 -9.02
CA VAL A 44 1.60 -4.67 -9.70
C VAL A 44 1.65 -3.14 -9.80
N GLY A 45 2.37 -2.48 -8.89
CA GLY A 45 2.46 -1.03 -8.84
C GLY A 45 3.51 -0.53 -7.85
N VAL A 46 3.89 0.74 -8.01
CA VAL A 46 4.87 1.45 -7.16
C VAL A 46 4.22 2.70 -6.57
N GLY A 47 4.53 3.02 -5.32
CA GLY A 47 4.05 4.24 -4.67
C GLY A 47 5.20 5.06 -4.12
N ILE A 48 5.11 6.38 -4.25
CA ILE A 48 6.07 7.35 -3.70
C ILE A 48 5.33 8.50 -3.01
N ASP A 49 5.98 9.14 -2.03
CA ASP A 49 5.48 10.30 -1.30
C ASP A 49 5.89 11.65 -1.93
N GLY A 50 6.64 11.59 -3.03
CA GLY A 50 7.01 12.74 -3.85
C GLY A 50 6.02 13.04 -4.98
N PRO A 51 6.17 14.20 -5.64
CA PRO A 51 5.32 14.63 -6.74
C PRO A 51 5.58 13.93 -8.07
N SER A 52 6.70 13.21 -8.20
CA SER A 52 7.10 12.47 -9.40
C SER A 52 8.00 11.30 -9.00
N ILE A 53 7.79 10.11 -9.59
CA ILE A 53 8.72 8.97 -9.41
C ILE A 53 10.07 9.22 -10.07
N ASP A 54 10.10 10.07 -11.09
CA ASP A 54 11.33 10.57 -11.70
C ASP A 54 11.84 11.82 -10.99
N CYS A 55 13.14 12.05 -11.08
CA CYS A 55 13.77 13.26 -10.57
C CYS A 55 13.13 14.53 -11.19
N GLY A 56 12.93 15.58 -10.39
CA GLY A 56 12.23 16.79 -10.87
C GLY A 56 12.95 17.55 -11.99
N GLN A 57 14.21 17.22 -12.26
CA GLN A 57 15.07 17.87 -13.27
C GLN A 57 15.31 17.00 -14.51
N CYS A 58 14.84 15.74 -14.51
CA CYS A 58 14.98 14.89 -15.69
C CYS A 58 13.90 15.25 -16.73
N ASN A 59 14.27 15.15 -18.00
CA ASN A 59 13.37 15.39 -19.13
C ASN A 59 12.95 14.09 -19.84
N ASP A 60 13.58 12.97 -19.50
CA ASP A 60 13.40 11.67 -20.14
C ASP A 60 12.36 10.78 -19.42
N TYR A 61 12.06 11.05 -18.15
CA TYR A 61 11.04 10.36 -17.34
C TYR A 61 11.17 8.83 -17.42
N MET A 62 12.42 8.34 -17.37
CA MET A 62 12.71 6.93 -17.66
C MET A 62 12.02 5.96 -16.70
N SER A 63 11.78 6.35 -15.45
CA SER A 63 11.07 5.50 -14.48
C SER A 63 9.60 5.34 -14.89
N HIS A 64 8.93 6.42 -15.30
CA HIS A 64 7.59 6.34 -15.87
C HIS A 64 7.54 5.44 -17.10
N VAL A 65 8.47 5.62 -18.04
CA VAL A 65 8.52 4.82 -19.28
C VAL A 65 8.68 3.34 -18.95
N ILE A 66 9.71 2.99 -18.18
CA ILE A 66 10.02 1.59 -17.86
C ILE A 66 8.87 0.92 -17.11
N LEU A 67 8.26 1.58 -16.12
CA LEU A 67 7.19 0.97 -15.33
C LEU A 67 5.89 0.85 -16.14
N ASN A 68 5.48 1.90 -16.85
CA ASN A 68 4.22 1.90 -17.60
C ASN A 68 4.26 0.99 -18.84
N GLU A 69 5.40 0.89 -19.54
CA GLU A 69 5.59 -0.08 -20.64
C GLU A 69 5.42 -1.53 -20.17
N ASN A 70 5.67 -1.79 -18.89
CA ASN A 70 5.50 -3.11 -18.26
C ASN A 70 4.17 -3.25 -17.50
N ASN A 71 3.20 -2.35 -17.72
CA ASN A 71 1.88 -2.34 -17.06
C ASN A 71 1.93 -2.25 -15.53
N ILE A 72 2.93 -1.58 -14.97
CA ILE A 72 3.07 -1.32 -13.54
C ILE A 72 2.59 0.09 -13.26
N TYR A 73 1.52 0.23 -12.48
CA TYR A 73 0.97 1.55 -12.17
C TYR A 73 1.82 2.30 -11.14
N ILE A 74 1.73 3.63 -11.15
CA ILE A 74 2.47 4.52 -10.25
C ILE A 74 1.47 5.31 -9.39
N LEU A 75 1.74 5.40 -8.09
CA LEU A 75 1.04 6.27 -7.14
C LEU A 75 1.99 7.36 -6.67
N GLU A 76 1.61 8.61 -6.88
CA GLU A 76 2.39 9.78 -6.50
C GLU A 76 1.68 10.58 -5.42
N ASN A 77 2.44 11.40 -4.71
CA ASN A 77 1.94 12.22 -3.60
C ASN A 77 1.26 11.40 -2.49
N LEU A 78 1.79 10.20 -2.20
CA LEU A 78 1.33 9.45 -1.04
C LEU A 78 1.62 10.21 0.25
N ASP A 79 0.67 10.16 1.18
CA ASP A 79 0.82 10.81 2.47
C ASP A 79 1.87 10.10 3.35
N GLN A 80 2.61 10.88 4.13
CA GLN A 80 3.66 10.39 5.02
C GLN A 80 3.14 9.48 6.15
N SER A 81 1.81 9.38 6.37
CA SER A 81 1.25 8.36 7.26
C SER A 81 1.60 6.93 6.87
N ILE A 82 2.06 6.68 5.63
CA ILE A 82 2.61 5.39 5.22
C ILE A 82 3.80 4.94 6.08
N PHE A 83 4.57 5.87 6.65
CA PHE A 83 5.68 5.56 7.55
C PHE A 83 5.25 5.01 8.92
N LYS A 84 3.94 4.98 9.21
CA LYS A 84 3.38 4.30 10.38
C LYS A 84 3.17 2.81 10.14
N LEU A 85 3.14 2.37 8.89
CA LEU A 85 3.02 0.96 8.55
C LEU A 85 4.35 0.25 8.77
N ASP A 86 4.28 -1.03 9.10
CA ASP A 86 5.45 -1.90 9.04
C ASP A 86 5.95 -2.00 7.58
N PRO A 87 7.26 -2.14 7.34
CA PRO A 87 7.81 -2.21 5.98
C PRO A 87 7.24 -3.36 5.13
N ILE A 88 6.68 -4.40 5.76
CA ILE A 88 6.09 -5.56 5.10
C ILE A 88 4.81 -6.00 5.82
N GLY A 89 3.88 -6.62 5.07
CA GLY A 89 2.67 -7.26 5.60
C GLY A 89 1.41 -6.39 5.59
N ALA A 90 1.53 -5.08 5.40
CA ALA A 90 0.37 -4.22 5.19
C ALA A 90 -0.33 -4.55 3.87
N THR A 91 -1.66 -4.43 3.85
CA THR A 91 -2.46 -4.56 2.61
C THR A 91 -2.87 -3.19 2.12
N LEU A 92 -2.60 -2.89 0.85
CA LEU A 92 -2.97 -1.63 0.20
C LEU A 92 -4.15 -1.85 -0.74
N THR A 93 -5.24 -1.11 -0.53
CA THR A 93 -6.37 -1.03 -1.45
C THR A 93 -6.30 0.28 -2.23
N VAL A 94 -6.20 0.20 -3.56
CA VAL A 94 -6.13 1.35 -4.46
C VAL A 94 -7.45 1.45 -5.23
N LEU A 95 -8.15 2.58 -5.06
CA LEU A 95 -9.48 2.81 -5.65
C LEU A 95 -9.39 3.94 -6.69
N PRO A 96 -9.06 3.63 -7.95
CA PRO A 96 -9.02 4.62 -9.01
C PRO A 96 -10.42 5.01 -9.50
N MET A 97 -10.57 6.27 -9.85
CA MET A 97 -11.75 6.74 -10.55
C MET A 97 -11.79 6.13 -11.96
N ARG A 98 -12.92 5.51 -12.33
CA ARG A 98 -13.06 4.87 -13.64
C ARG A 98 -13.31 5.92 -14.73
N LEU A 99 -12.24 6.28 -15.42
CA LEU A 99 -12.26 7.19 -16.57
C LEU A 99 -11.84 6.45 -17.84
N THR A 100 -12.66 6.49 -18.88
CA THR A 100 -12.35 5.86 -20.17
C THR A 100 -11.18 6.59 -20.84
N ASP A 101 -10.24 5.83 -21.41
CA ASP A 101 -9.05 6.32 -22.15
C ASP A 101 -8.17 7.34 -21.40
N SER A 102 -8.19 7.29 -20.07
CA SER A 102 -7.43 8.21 -19.23
C SER A 102 -6.01 7.70 -18.95
N SER A 103 -5.03 8.60 -18.97
CA SER A 103 -3.63 8.31 -18.62
C SER A 103 -3.36 8.35 -17.11
N GLY A 104 -4.31 8.80 -16.29
CA GLY A 104 -4.15 8.94 -14.85
C GLY A 104 -5.40 9.49 -14.17
N CYS A 105 -5.57 9.22 -12.88
CA CYS A 105 -6.72 9.70 -12.14
C CYS A 105 -6.38 9.91 -10.66
N PRO A 106 -7.15 10.75 -9.95
CA PRO A 106 -7.08 10.77 -8.49
C PRO A 106 -7.49 9.40 -7.94
N VAL A 107 -6.74 8.93 -6.94
CA VAL A 107 -7.01 7.70 -6.22
C VAL A 107 -7.19 7.99 -4.74
N ARG A 108 -7.92 7.11 -4.03
CA ARG A 108 -7.93 7.11 -2.56
C ARG A 108 -7.30 5.81 -2.05
N PRO A 109 -5.97 5.77 -1.84
CA PRO A 109 -5.31 4.60 -1.30
C PRO A 109 -5.67 4.42 0.17
N ILE A 110 -5.97 3.19 0.57
CA ILE A 110 -6.28 2.82 1.95
C ILE A 110 -5.34 1.67 2.32
N ALA A 111 -4.53 1.88 3.36
CA ALA A 111 -3.67 0.84 3.91
C ALA A 111 -4.30 0.23 5.17
N GLN A 112 -4.20 -1.09 5.27
CA GLN A 112 -4.58 -1.85 6.46
C GLN A 112 -3.33 -2.46 7.07
N PHE A 113 -3.16 -2.29 8.39
CA PHE A 113 -2.07 -2.89 9.15
C PHE A 113 -2.16 -4.41 9.09
N SER A 114 -1.01 -5.07 8.97
CA SER A 114 -0.93 -6.52 9.14
C SER A 114 -1.45 -6.88 10.52
N HIS A 115 -2.51 -7.68 10.60
CA HIS A 115 -2.84 -8.34 11.85
C HIS A 115 -1.93 -9.55 11.96
N ASN A 116 -0.88 -9.44 12.79
CA ASN A 116 -0.20 -10.63 13.27
C ASN A 116 -1.24 -11.50 13.97
N HIS A 117 -1.44 -12.73 13.48
CA HIS A 117 -2.29 -13.74 14.09
C HIS A 117 -1.63 -14.27 15.38
N HIS A 118 -1.29 -13.38 16.32
CA HIS A 118 -0.84 -13.73 17.66
C HIS A 118 -1.94 -13.37 18.65
N SER A 119 -2.64 -14.42 19.11
CA SER A 119 -3.58 -14.43 20.23
C SER A 119 -4.72 -13.43 20.14
N MET A 120 -5.82 -13.84 19.49
CA MET A 120 -7.16 -13.38 19.87
C MET A 120 -7.44 -13.79 21.32
N ASN A 121 -6.94 -13.00 22.27
CA ASN A 121 -7.38 -13.02 23.66
C ASN A 121 -7.50 -11.60 24.24
N ASP A 122 -7.54 -10.60 23.37
CA ASP A 122 -7.86 -9.23 23.75
C ASP A 122 -9.39 -9.12 23.74
N GLY A 123 -9.97 -9.36 24.91
CA GLY A 123 -11.40 -9.38 25.21
C GLY A 123 -12.13 -8.05 24.97
N HIS A 124 -12.12 -7.54 23.75
CA HIS A 124 -13.10 -6.58 23.30
C HIS A 124 -14.34 -7.34 22.87
N SER A 125 -15.17 -7.67 23.87
CA SER A 125 -16.56 -8.02 23.67
C SER A 125 -17.20 -6.93 22.83
N ALA A 126 -17.34 -7.19 21.52
CA ALA A 126 -18.30 -6.48 20.70
C ALA A 126 -19.65 -6.74 21.36
N THR A 127 -20.11 -5.77 22.15
CA THR A 127 -21.47 -5.77 22.67
C THR A 127 -22.39 -5.59 21.47
N THR A 128 -22.66 -6.67 20.75
CA THR A 128 -23.91 -6.82 20.02
C THR A 128 -24.98 -6.67 21.07
N LYS A 129 -25.56 -5.47 21.21
CA LYS A 129 -26.81 -5.29 21.96
C LYS A 129 -27.81 -6.23 21.28
N SER A 130 -27.97 -7.39 21.90
CA SER A 130 -28.83 -8.47 21.46
C SER A 130 -30.19 -7.89 21.11
N SER A 131 -30.60 -8.20 19.90
CA SER A 131 -31.86 -7.87 19.24
C SER A 131 -33.06 -8.55 19.90
N SER A 132 -33.17 -8.48 21.23
CA SER A 132 -34.35 -8.95 21.97
C SER A 132 -35.49 -7.93 21.94
N LEU A 133 -35.18 -6.62 21.91
CA LEU A 133 -36.19 -5.57 21.94
C LEU A 133 -37.01 -5.49 20.64
N ILE A 134 -36.39 -5.77 19.49
CA ILE A 134 -37.06 -5.77 18.17
C ILE A 134 -37.95 -7.01 18.01
N LEU A 135 -37.54 -8.15 18.57
CA LEU A 135 -38.32 -9.38 18.54
C LEU A 135 -39.56 -9.28 19.45
N MET A 136 -39.44 -8.62 20.61
CA MET A 136 -40.57 -8.44 21.53
C MET A 136 -41.63 -7.47 20.98
N THR A 137 -41.24 -6.40 20.30
CA THR A 137 -42.22 -5.46 19.71
C THR A 137 -42.95 -6.04 18.51
N THR A 138 -42.26 -6.82 17.66
CA THR A 138 -42.88 -7.49 16.52
C THR A 138 -43.87 -8.56 16.94
N ILE A 139 -43.56 -9.37 17.97
CA ILE A 139 -44.48 -10.37 18.52
C ILE A 139 -45.73 -9.70 19.13
N PHE A 140 -45.58 -8.58 19.84
CA PHE A 140 -46.72 -7.88 20.44
C PHE A 140 -47.67 -7.29 19.40
N ILE A 141 -47.12 -6.73 18.31
CA ILE A 141 -47.92 -6.21 17.19
C ILE A 141 -48.67 -7.34 16.49
N ILE A 142 -48.01 -8.48 16.24
CA ILE A 142 -48.67 -9.65 15.65
C ILE A 142 -49.82 -10.12 16.56
N PHE A 143 -49.59 -10.33 17.86
CA PHE A 143 -50.66 -10.73 18.79
C PHE A 143 -51.80 -9.71 18.87
N SER A 144 -51.52 -8.41 18.80
CA SER A 144 -52.56 -7.37 18.81
C SER A 144 -53.43 -7.43 17.55
N ILE A 145 -52.81 -7.64 16.37
CA ILE A 145 -53.50 -7.73 15.08
C ILE A 145 -54.32 -9.02 14.99
N THR A 146 -53.78 -10.17 15.40
CA THR A 146 -54.52 -11.44 15.36
C THR A 146 -55.72 -11.43 16.31
N ARG A 147 -55.59 -10.77 17.47
CA ARG A 147 -56.69 -10.62 18.43
C ARG A 147 -57.76 -9.63 17.96
N TRP A 148 -57.45 -8.72 17.04
CA TRP A 148 -58.43 -7.81 16.43
C TRP A 148 -59.20 -8.49 15.29
N LEU A 149 -58.54 -9.31 14.48
CA LEU A 149 -59.15 -10.09 13.39
C LEU A 149 -60.10 -11.21 13.86
N LEU A 150 -59.93 -11.72 15.09
CA LEU A 150 -60.82 -12.73 15.69
C LEU A 150 -62.13 -12.15 16.25
N PHE A 151 -62.30 -10.82 16.25
CA PHE A 151 -63.49 -10.12 16.75
C PHE A 151 -64.25 -9.33 15.67
N LEU A 152 -63.94 -9.59 14.38
CA LEU A 152 -64.73 -9.19 13.20
C LEU A 152 -65.35 -10.43 12.57
#